data_AF-A0A850FEP8-F1
#
_entry.id   AF-A0A850FEP8-F1
#
_cell.length_a   1.000
_cell.length_b   1.000
_cell.length_c   1.000
_cell.angle_alpha   90.00
_cell.angle_beta   90.00
_cell.angle_gamma   90.00
#
_symmetry.space_group_name_H-M   'P 1'
#
loop_
_entity.id
_entity.type
_entity.pdbx_description
1 polymer ?
#
loop_
_entity_poly.entity_id
_entity_poly.type
_entity_poly.pdbx_seq_one_letter_code
_entity_poly.pdbx_strand_id
1 'polypeptide(L)'
;MSEIEKLKEEHMQALTAYEATVQNLNAKVEALAAESARLKSEIANITFMEDEVFFNCDRRAQEVMGRIVNVKTPATDAVIADMRDTARNELYQEFVKRARLAGMSDSDIVSVFEATDALLHCAEQLRSGKGAA
;
A
#
# COMPACT_ATOMS: atom_id res chain seq x y z
N MET A 1 15.42 39.46 -4.45
CA MET A 1 14.87 38.40 -5.29
C MET A 1 13.46 38.81 -5.67
N SER A 2 13.16 38.92 -6.96
CA SER A 2 11.82 39.30 -7.42
C SER A 2 10.81 38.18 -7.17
N GLU A 3 9.52 38.49 -7.09
CA GLU A 3 8.45 37.47 -6.99
C GLU A 3 8.52 36.44 -8.13
N ILE A 4 8.93 36.87 -9.32
CA ILE A 4 9.10 35.99 -10.49
C ILE A 4 10.24 35.00 -10.27
N GLU A 5 11.37 35.45 -9.72
CA GLU A 5 12.50 34.57 -9.40
C GLU A 5 12.11 33.52 -8.35
N LYS A 6 11.37 33.95 -7.31
CA LYS A 6 10.87 33.05 -6.27
C LYS A 6 9.91 31.99 -6.84
N LEU A 7 8.95 32.42 -7.65
CA LEU A 7 7.97 31.52 -8.25
C LEU A 7 8.63 30.52 -9.21
N LYS A 8 9.64 30.97 -9.97
CA LYS A 8 10.43 30.09 -10.85
C LYS A 8 11.17 29.01 -10.06
N GLU A 9 11.73 29.37 -8.91
CA GLU A 9 12.42 28.42 -8.03
C GLU A 9 11.46 27.39 -7.42
N GLU A 10 10.30 27.83 -6.94
CA GLU A 10 9.25 26.95 -6.42
C GLU A 10 8.74 25.96 -7.49
N HIS A 11 8.50 26.44 -8.72
CA HIS A 11 8.10 25.57 -9.83
C HIS A 11 9.19 24.57 -10.22
N MET A 12 10.46 24.98 -10.22
CA MET A 12 11.57 24.10 -10.52
C MET A 12 11.68 22.99 -9.47
N GLN A 13 11.55 23.32 -8.19
CA GLN A 13 11.53 22.33 -7.11
C GLN A 13 10.33 21.37 -7.22
N ALA A 14 9.14 21.90 -7.52
CA ALA A 14 7.95 21.08 -7.72
C ALA A 14 8.10 20.12 -8.91
N LEU A 15 8.71 20.59 -10.01
CA LEU A 15 8.96 19.76 -11.19
C LEU A 15 9.92 18.62 -10.86
N THR A 16 11.03 18.90 -10.16
CA THR A 16 11.97 17.87 -9.72
C THR A 16 11.31 16.83 -8.80
N ALA A 17 10.44 17.28 -7.87
CA ALA A 17 9.69 16.37 -7.01
C ALA A 17 8.71 15.48 -7.79
N TYR A 18 8.04 16.06 -8.80
CA TYR A 18 7.14 15.32 -9.69
C TYR A 18 7.88 14.28 -10.52
N GLU A 19 9.02 14.65 -11.12
CA GLU A 19 9.88 13.73 -11.88
C GLU A 19 10.36 12.55 -11.02
N ALA A 20 10.80 12.83 -9.79
CA ALA A 20 11.19 11.78 -8.85
C ALA A 20 10.04 10.83 -8.51
N THR A 21 8.83 11.37 -8.33
CA THR A 21 7.61 10.58 -8.07
C THR A 21 7.28 9.69 -9.26
N VAL A 22 7.31 10.23 -10.48
CA VAL A 22 7.05 9.46 -11.71
C VAL A 22 8.08 8.33 -11.88
N GLN A 23 9.36 8.60 -11.63
CA GLN A 23 10.41 7.58 -11.68
C GLN A 23 10.16 6.47 -10.65
N ASN A 24 9.77 6.81 -9.42
CA ASN A 24 9.45 5.83 -8.38
C ASN A 24 8.26 4.94 -8.78
N LEU A 25 7.19 5.55 -9.30
CA LEU A 25 6.00 4.83 -9.75
C LEU A 25 6.31 3.91 -10.93
N ASN A 26 7.10 4.37 -11.90
CA ASN A 26 7.52 3.54 -13.03
C ASN A 26 8.32 2.32 -12.56
N ALA A 27 9.25 2.49 -11.62
CA ALA A 27 10.00 1.37 -11.05
C ALA A 27 9.09 0.35 -10.34
N LYS A 28 8.07 0.81 -9.61
CA LYS A 28 7.06 -0.08 -8.98
C LYS A 28 6.26 -0.84 -10.02
N VAL A 29 5.82 -0.18 -11.10
CA VAL A 29 5.05 -0.80 -12.19
C VAL A 29 5.89 -1.85 -12.92
N GLU A 30 7.15 -1.56 -13.22
CA GLU A 30 8.07 -2.51 -13.86
C GLU A 30 8.30 -3.74 -12.99
N ALA A 31 8.50 -3.56 -11.68
CA ALA A 31 8.64 -4.66 -10.73
C ALA A 31 7.38 -5.54 -10.66
N LEU A 32 6.19 -4.92 -10.60
CA LEU A 32 4.91 -5.64 -10.62
C LEU A 32 4.67 -6.37 -11.94
N ALA A 33 5.06 -5.77 -13.08
CA ALA A 33 4.92 -6.40 -14.39
C ALA A 33 5.83 -7.64 -14.51
N ALA A 34 7.08 -7.54 -14.04
CA ALA A 34 8.00 -8.68 -14.01
C ALA A 34 7.49 -9.80 -13.09
N GLU A 35 7.01 -9.46 -11.90
CA GLU A 35 6.41 -10.41 -10.97
C GLU A 35 5.17 -11.09 -11.57
N SER A 36 4.28 -10.31 -12.20
CA SER A 36 3.09 -10.83 -12.88
C SER A 36 3.43 -11.78 -14.03
N ALA A 37 4.46 -11.47 -14.81
CA ALA A 37 4.94 -12.35 -15.88
C ALA A 37 5.46 -13.68 -15.32
N ARG A 38 6.24 -13.63 -14.23
CA ARG A 38 6.72 -14.82 -13.52
C ARG A 38 5.57 -15.67 -12.99
N LEU A 39 4.59 -15.05 -12.34
CA LEU A 39 3.41 -15.75 -11.82
C LEU A 39 2.60 -16.44 -12.92
N LYS A 40 2.36 -15.74 -14.04
CA LYS A 40 1.66 -16.32 -15.20
C LYS A 40 2.40 -17.52 -15.77
N SER A 41 3.74 -17.46 -15.83
CA SER A 41 4.57 -18.58 -16.29
C SER A 41 4.49 -19.78 -15.34
N GLU A 42 4.52 -19.56 -14.02
CA GLU A 42 4.40 -20.63 -13.03
C GLU A 42 3.00 -21.28 -13.06
N ILE A 43 1.94 -20.49 -13.22
CA ILE A 43 0.56 -20.99 -13.35
C ILE A 43 0.41 -21.83 -14.63
N ALA A 44 0.96 -21.37 -15.76
CA ALA A 44 0.90 -22.11 -17.02
C ALA A 44 1.53 -23.50 -16.92
N ASN A 45 2.57 -23.69 -16.10
CA ASN A 45 3.20 -24.99 -15.88
C ASN A 45 2.25 -26.03 -15.25
N ILE A 46 1.17 -25.61 -14.59
CA ILE A 46 0.14 -26.49 -13.99
C ILE A 46 -0.98 -26.75 -14.99
N THR A 47 -1.48 -25.70 -15.65
CA THR A 47 -2.68 -25.77 -16.49
C THR A 47 -2.51 -26.74 -17.67
N PHE A 48 -1.27 -27.01 -18.07
CA PHE A 48 -0.93 -27.98 -19.12
C PHE A 48 -0.28 -29.27 -18.60
N MET A 49 -0.39 -29.57 -17.29
CA MET A 49 0.06 -30.83 -16.73
C MET A 49 -1.00 -31.91 -17.00
N GLU A 50 -0.58 -33.04 -17.57
CA GLU A 50 -1.48 -34.19 -17.77
C GLU A 50 -1.93 -34.76 -16.43
N ASP A 51 -3.20 -35.14 -16.34
CA ASP A 51 -3.83 -35.68 -15.13
C ASP A 51 -3.04 -36.87 -14.57
N GLU A 52 -2.49 -37.75 -15.43
CA GLU A 52 -1.68 -38.89 -15.01
C GLU A 52 -0.42 -38.45 -14.25
N VAL A 53 0.29 -37.41 -14.74
CA VAL A 53 1.49 -36.87 -14.08
C VAL A 53 1.13 -36.22 -12.74
N PHE A 54 -0.01 -35.54 -12.69
CA PHE A 54 -0.50 -34.86 -11.49
C PHE A 54 -0.96 -35.85 -10.42
N PHE A 55 -1.85 -36.80 -10.75
CA PHE A 55 -2.40 -37.78 -9.81
C PHE A 55 -1.39 -38.83 -9.37
N ASN A 56 -0.43 -39.20 -10.21
CA ASN A 56 0.65 -40.11 -9.81
C ASN A 56 1.70 -39.45 -8.92
N CYS A 57 1.57 -38.15 -8.61
CA CYS A 57 2.50 -37.41 -7.77
C CYS A 57 3.96 -37.53 -8.27
N ASP A 58 4.14 -37.52 -9.58
CA ASP A 58 5.46 -37.61 -10.19
C ASP A 58 6.35 -36.45 -9.71
N ARG A 59 7.67 -36.65 -9.78
CA ARG A 59 8.66 -35.64 -9.37
C ARG A 59 8.39 -34.27 -10.00
N ARG A 60 7.96 -34.23 -11.26
CA ARG A 60 7.58 -33.00 -11.96
C ARG A 60 6.36 -32.32 -11.32
N ALA A 61 5.34 -33.08 -10.94
CA ALA A 61 4.16 -32.55 -10.24
C ALA A 61 4.54 -32.00 -8.86
N GLN A 62 5.40 -32.70 -8.11
CA GLN A 62 5.89 -32.25 -6.80
C GLN A 62 6.72 -30.95 -6.92
N GLU A 63 7.61 -30.85 -7.92
CA GLU A 63 8.42 -29.65 -8.15
C GLU A 63 7.57 -28.44 -8.54
N VAL A 64 6.58 -28.62 -9.41
CA VAL A 64 5.64 -27.56 -9.80
C VAL A 64 4.80 -27.13 -8.60
N MET A 65 4.16 -28.07 -7.89
CA MET A 65 3.36 -27.78 -6.69
C MET A 65 4.17 -27.10 -5.58
N GLY A 66 5.40 -27.55 -5.35
CA GLY A 66 6.31 -26.93 -4.39
C GLY A 66 6.64 -25.47 -4.72
N ARG A 67 6.84 -25.14 -6.01
CA ARG A 67 7.05 -23.76 -6.45
C ARG A 67 5.82 -22.88 -6.19
N ILE A 68 4.61 -23.40 -6.46
CA ILE A 68 3.35 -22.64 -6.33
C ILE A 68 3.00 -22.34 -4.89
N VAL A 69 3.06 -23.35 -4.02
CA VAL A 69 2.74 -23.18 -2.59
C VAL A 69 3.69 -22.21 -1.90
N ASN A 70 4.90 -22.05 -2.44
CA ASN A 70 5.92 -21.14 -1.91
C ASN A 70 6.14 -19.88 -2.75
N VAL A 71 5.20 -19.52 -3.62
CA VAL A 71 5.25 -18.27 -4.38
C VAL A 71 5.38 -17.09 -3.42
N LYS A 72 6.39 -16.26 -3.65
CA LYS A 72 6.56 -14.95 -3.00
C LYS A 72 6.25 -13.83 -3.99
N THR A 73 5.62 -12.77 -3.50
CA THR A 73 5.22 -11.60 -4.29
C THR A 73 5.78 -10.31 -3.69
N PRO A 74 7.12 -10.17 -3.57
CA PRO A 74 7.74 -9.03 -2.89
C PRO A 74 7.39 -7.68 -3.50
N ALA A 75 7.16 -7.58 -4.82
CA ALA A 75 6.78 -6.32 -5.45
C ALA A 75 5.36 -5.92 -5.03
N THR A 76 4.44 -6.89 -5.02
CA THR A 76 3.08 -6.70 -4.50
C THR A 76 3.10 -6.36 -3.00
N ASP A 77 3.88 -7.07 -2.20
CA ASP A 77 4.00 -6.84 -0.75
C ASP A 77 4.51 -5.43 -0.45
N ALA A 78 5.51 -4.95 -1.21
CA ALA A 78 6.04 -3.60 -1.08
C ALA A 78 5.00 -2.53 -1.43
N VAL A 79 4.20 -2.73 -2.49
CA VAL A 79 3.13 -1.81 -2.86
C VAL A 79 2.02 -1.78 -1.79
N ILE A 80 1.65 -2.94 -1.25
CA ILE A 80 0.67 -3.00 -0.14
C ILE A 80 1.20 -2.28 1.10
N ALA A 81 2.48 -2.43 1.43
CA ALA A 81 3.10 -1.72 2.55
C ALA A 81 3.04 -0.19 2.34
N ASP A 82 3.39 0.29 1.16
CA ASP A 82 3.34 1.71 0.78
C ASP A 82 1.91 2.28 0.85
N MET A 83 0.91 1.54 0.38
CA MET A 83 -0.51 1.91 0.50
C MET A 83 -0.95 2.02 1.96
N ARG A 84 -0.53 1.07 2.81
CA ARG A 84 -0.84 1.09 4.25
C ARG A 84 -0.17 2.26 4.94
N ASP A 85 1.08 2.56 4.61
CA ASP A 85 1.80 3.71 5.17
C ASP A 85 1.16 5.03 4.74
N THR A 86 0.74 5.14 3.48
CA THR A 86 0.03 6.31 2.95
C THR A 86 -1.31 6.50 3.67
N ALA A 87 -2.14 5.46 3.73
CA ALA A 87 -3.44 5.52 4.40
C ALA A 87 -3.31 5.85 5.91
N ARG A 88 -2.28 5.31 6.57
CA ARG A 88 -1.98 5.66 7.98
C ARG A 88 -1.62 7.13 8.11
N ASN A 89 -0.78 7.65 7.21
CA ASN A 89 -0.38 9.06 7.26
C ASN A 89 -1.58 9.99 7.00
N GLU A 90 -2.44 9.67 6.02
CA GLU A 90 -3.66 10.43 5.75
C GLU A 90 -4.60 10.46 6.96
N LEU A 91 -4.81 9.31 7.60
CA LEU A 91 -5.60 9.22 8.83
C LEU A 91 -5.01 10.09 9.94
N TYR A 92 -3.69 10.06 10.11
CA TYR A 92 -2.99 10.90 11.10
C TYR A 92 -3.17 12.40 10.81
N GLN A 93 -3.00 12.82 9.56
CA GLN A 93 -3.16 14.22 9.16
C GLN A 93 -4.59 14.71 9.39
N GLU A 94 -5.60 13.92 9.03
CA GLU A 94 -7.00 14.29 9.24
C GLU A 94 -7.35 14.32 10.73
N PHE A 95 -6.79 13.41 11.54
CA PHE A 95 -6.93 13.45 12.99
C PHE A 95 -6.33 14.75 13.58
N VAL A 96 -5.08 15.08 13.24
CA VAL A 96 -4.40 16.29 13.71
C VAL A 96 -5.18 17.54 13.32
N LYS A 97 -5.67 17.59 12.09
CA LYS A 97 -6.52 18.68 11.61
C LYS A 97 -7.79 18.81 12.45
N ARG A 98 -8.48 17.71 12.76
CA ARG A 98 -9.69 17.72 13.60
C ARG A 98 -9.40 18.12 15.04
N ALA A 99 -8.31 17.66 15.63
CA ALA A 99 -7.88 18.05 16.98
C ALA A 99 -7.62 19.56 17.06
N ARG A 100 -6.91 20.12 16.08
CA ARG A 100 -6.67 21.57 15.99
C ARG A 100 -7.97 22.37 15.83
N LEU A 101 -8.92 21.89 15.02
CA LEU A 101 -10.23 22.52 14.87
C LEU A 101 -11.05 22.50 16.16
N ALA A 102 -10.85 21.48 17.01
CA ALA A 102 -11.44 21.40 18.34
C ALA A 102 -10.72 22.29 19.38
N GLY A 103 -9.69 23.03 18.97
CA GLY A 103 -8.91 23.89 19.86
C GLY A 103 -7.91 23.13 20.74
N MET A 104 -7.64 21.86 20.44
CA MET A 104 -6.70 21.04 21.20
C MET A 104 -5.26 21.34 20.79
N SER A 105 -4.38 21.49 21.78
CA SER A 105 -2.94 21.65 21.66
C SER A 105 -2.20 20.31 21.76
N ASP A 106 -0.98 20.22 21.23
CA ASP A 106 -0.13 19.03 21.36
C ASP A 106 0.26 18.72 22.82
N SER A 107 0.09 19.69 23.73
CA SER A 107 0.28 19.52 25.17
C SER A 107 -0.97 19.07 25.92
N ASP A 108 -2.12 19.01 25.25
CA ASP A 108 -3.37 18.60 25.86
C ASP A 108 -3.37 17.09 26.04
N ILE A 109 -3.40 16.67 27.30
CA ILE A 109 -3.43 15.25 27.67
C ILE A 109 -4.90 14.89 27.86
N VAL A 110 -5.42 13.98 27.04
CA VAL A 110 -6.75 13.41 27.27
C VAL A 110 -6.67 12.33 28.33
N SER A 111 -7.72 12.20 29.14
CA SER A 111 -7.85 11.09 30.07
C SER A 111 -8.01 9.77 29.31
N VAL A 112 -7.66 8.65 29.97
CA VAL A 112 -7.88 7.30 29.43
C VAL A 112 -9.35 7.08 29.07
N PHE A 113 -10.27 7.69 29.83
CA PHE A 113 -11.70 7.63 29.57
C PHE A 113 -12.07 8.29 28.23
N GLU A 114 -11.62 9.53 28.00
CA GLU A 114 -11.89 10.28 26.76
C GLU A 114 -11.26 9.60 25.53
N ALA A 115 -10.04 9.06 25.67
CA ALA A 115 -9.40 8.30 24.61
C ALA A 115 -10.17 7.01 24.27
N THR A 116 -10.69 6.32 25.29
CA THR A 116 -11.47 5.09 25.10
C THR A 116 -12.81 5.37 24.42
N ASP A 117 -13.49 6.43 24.83
CA ASP A 117 -14.78 6.84 24.25
C ASP A 117 -14.64 7.23 22.76
N ALA A 118 -13.61 8.01 22.42
CA ALA A 118 -13.31 8.37 21.04
C ALA A 118 -12.98 7.15 20.16
N LEU A 119 -12.18 6.21 20.66
CA LEU A 119 -11.85 4.98 19.93
C LEU A 119 -13.09 4.08 19.74
N LEU A 120 -13.97 4.01 20.74
CA LEU A 120 -15.23 3.27 20.65
C LEU A 120 -16.14 3.89 19.58
N HIS A 121 -16.26 5.22 19.56
CA HIS A 121 -17.00 5.93 18.52
C HIS A 121 -16.46 5.63 17.11
N CYS A 122 -15.14 5.65 16.92
CA CYS A 122 -14.53 5.28 15.64
C CYS A 122 -14.84 3.83 15.24
N ALA A 123 -14.76 2.89 16.18
CA ALA A 123 -15.07 1.48 15.93
C ALA A 123 -16.55 1.27 15.56
N GLU A 124 -17.47 2.01 16.17
CA GLU A 124 -18.89 1.99 15.83
C GLU A 124 -19.16 2.55 14.43
N GLN A 125 -18.51 3.66 14.05
CA GLN A 125 -18.60 4.23 12.71
C GLN A 125 -18.13 3.24 11.64
N LEU A 126 -17.00 2.57 11.87
CA LEU A 126 -16.48 1.53 10.98
C LEU A 126 -17.42 0.34 10.87
N ARG A 127 -17.99 -0.13 12.00
CA ARG A 127 -18.99 -1.23 12.00
C ARG A 127 -20.29 -0.85 11.30
N SER A 128 -20.70 0.41 11.37
CA SER A 128 -21.92 0.91 10.72
C SER A 128 -21.76 1.16 9.21
N GLY A 129 -20.55 1.00 8.66
CA GLY A 129 -20.26 1.24 7.24
C GLY A 129 -20.26 2.71 6.83
N LYS A 130 -20.31 3.65 7.78
CA LYS A 130 -20.35 5.11 7.51
C LYS A 130 -18.97 5.75 7.29
N GLY A 131 -17.89 4.97 7.40
CA GLY A 131 -16.51 5.44 7.23
C GLY A 131 -15.95 5.39 5.80
N ALA A 132 -16.74 4.97 4.80
CA ALA A 132 -16.33 4.90 3.40
C ALA A 132 -17.22 5.81 2.54
N ALA A 133 -16.84 7.08 2.45
CA ALA A 133 -17.31 8.02 1.43
C ALA A 133 -16.12 8.90 1.02
#